data_AF-A0A4S8L3A6-F1
#
_entry.id   AF-A0A4S8L3A6-F1
#
_cell.length_a   1.000
_cell.length_b   1.000
_cell.length_c   1.000
_cell.angle_alpha   90.00
_cell.angle_beta   90.00
_cell.angle_gamma   90.00
#
_symmetry.space_group_name_H-M   'P 1'
#
loop_
_entity.id
_entity.type
_entity.pdbx_description
1 polymer ?
#
loop_
_entity_poly.entity_id
_entity_poly.type
_entity_poly.pdbx_seq_one_letter_code
_entity_poly.pdbx_strand_id
1 'polypeptide(L)'
;LRNQQQRIYRRIDQCRSLLAPIRKLPPEVLGRIFRLVCIENSAAAEIDCPAAHLSHVCAGWRDLARTTPSLWSHISINLYNTH
;
A
#
# COMPACT_ATOMS: atom_id res chain seq x y z
N LEU A 1 15.96 -29.38 7.58
CA LEU A 1 16.79 -28.25 8.07
C LEU A 1 16.41 -26.90 7.41
N ARG A 2 16.45 -26.75 6.07
CA ARG A 2 16.09 -25.49 5.37
C ARG A 2 14.68 -24.95 5.70
N ASN A 3 13.66 -25.80 5.73
CA ASN A 3 12.29 -25.41 6.09
C ASN A 3 12.17 -24.86 7.53
N GLN A 4 12.97 -25.36 8.47
CA GLN A 4 12.97 -24.88 9.85
C GLN A 4 13.63 -23.50 9.95
N GLN A 5 14.76 -23.29 9.25
CA GLN A 5 15.40 -21.98 9.14
C GLN A 5 14.46 -20.94 8.52
N GLN A 6 13.76 -21.28 7.43
CA GLN A 6 12.79 -20.38 6.80
C GLN A 6 11.67 -19.96 7.75
N ARG A 7 11.16 -20.88 8.59
CA ARG A 7 10.12 -20.55 9.58
C ARG A 7 10.63 -19.55 10.61
N ILE A 8 11.86 -19.71 11.09
CA ILE A 8 12.46 -18.77 12.06
C ILE A 8 12.63 -17.38 11.43
N TYR A 9 13.18 -17.30 10.21
CA TYR A 9 13.35 -16.02 9.52
C TYR A 9 12.01 -15.32 9.25
N ARG A 10 10.96 -16.06 8.85
CA ARG A 10 9.61 -15.50 8.69
C ARG A 10 9.07 -14.91 9.99
N ARG A 11 9.28 -15.57 11.14
CA ARG A 11 8.84 -15.03 12.44
C ARG A 11 9.60 -13.77 12.83
N ILE A 12 10.91 -13.73 12.59
CA ILE A 12 11.73 -12.52 12.83
C ILE A 12 11.22 -11.36 11.96
N ASP A 13 10.95 -11.63 10.68
CA ASP A 13 10.44 -10.63 9.74
C ASP A 13 9.06 -10.10 10.15
N GLN A 14 8.17 -10.99 10.59
CA GLN A 14 6.88 -10.59 11.17
C GLN A 14 7.05 -9.70 12.40
N CYS A 15 7.92 -10.07 13.34
CA CYS A 15 8.22 -9.23 14.51
C CYS A 15 8.78 -7.87 14.11
N ARG A 16 9.70 -7.81 13.15
CA ARG A 16 10.27 -6.56 12.63
C ARG A 16 9.20 -5.68 12.00
N SER A 17 8.30 -6.28 11.19
CA SER A 17 7.17 -5.58 10.61
C SER A 17 6.25 -5.00 11.68
N LEU A 18 5.93 -5.77 12.73
CA LEU A 18 5.08 -5.30 13.84
C LEU A 18 5.72 -4.15 14.64
N LEU A 19 7.04 -4.17 14.78
CA LEU A 19 7.80 -3.13 15.49
C LEU A 19 8.15 -1.92 14.61
N ALA A 20 7.85 -1.98 13.31
CA ALA A 20 8.19 -0.93 12.37
C ALA A 20 7.56 0.41 12.79
N PRO A 21 8.30 1.53 12.75
CA PRO A 21 7.81 2.84 13.18
C PRO A 21 6.50 3.26 12.50
N ILE A 22 6.31 2.85 11.24
CA ILE A 22 5.13 3.20 10.45
C ILE A 22 3.81 2.66 11.04
N ARG A 23 3.85 1.60 11.85
CA ARG A 23 2.67 1.04 12.53
C ARG A 23 2.34 1.79 13.83
N LYS A 24 3.23 2.67 14.29
CA LYS A 24 3.02 3.52 15.47
C LYS A 24 2.44 4.89 15.10
N LEU A 25 2.34 5.20 13.81
CA LEU A 25 1.74 6.45 13.36
C LEU A 25 0.22 6.43 13.57
N PRO A 26 -0.37 7.55 14.02
CA PRO A 26 -1.81 7.71 13.98
C PRO A 26 -2.34 7.57 12.53
N PRO A 27 -3.54 7.01 12.33
CA PRO A 27 -4.11 6.82 11.00
C PRO A 27 -4.26 8.13 10.22
N GLU A 28 -4.49 9.26 10.90
CA GLU A 28 -4.63 10.58 10.29
C GLU A 28 -3.31 11.05 9.64
N VAL A 29 -2.19 10.79 10.31
CA VAL A 29 -0.85 11.13 9.82
C VAL A 29 -0.50 10.23 8.64
N LEU A 30 -0.75 8.93 8.76
CA LEU A 30 -0.51 7.99 7.67
C LEU A 30 -1.39 8.33 6.44
N GLY A 31 -2.64 8.70 6.66
CA GLY A 31 -3.56 9.13 5.60
C GLY A 31 -3.15 10.45 4.95
N ARG A 32 -2.50 11.36 5.70
CA ARG A 32 -1.89 12.56 5.13
C ARG A 32 -0.71 12.20 4.23
N ILE A 33 0.14 11.27 4.64
CA ILE A 33 1.24 10.77 3.81
C ILE A 33 0.69 10.14 2.52
N PHE A 34 -0.33 9.28 2.63
CA PHE A 34 -0.93 8.65 1.44
C PHE A 34 -1.44 9.69 0.45
N ARG A 35 -2.10 10.76 0.91
CA ARG A 35 -2.56 11.85 0.04
C ARG A 35 -1.44 12.59 -0.69
N LEU A 36 -0.24 12.65 -0.11
CA LEU A 36 0.93 13.25 -0.77
C LEU A 36 1.52 12.33 -1.84
N VAL A 37 1.27 11.02 -1.76
CA VAL A 37 1.78 10.03 -2.72
C VAL A 37 0.75 9.75 -3.82
N CYS A 38 -0.53 9.64 -3.47
CA CYS A 38 -1.63 9.36 -4.40
C CYS A 38 -2.13 10.63 -5.11
N ILE A 39 -1.23 11.41 -5.71
CA ILE A 39 -1.60 12.63 -6.44
C ILE A 39 -2.26 12.26 -7.77
N GLU A 40 -1.68 11.29 -8.48
CA GLU A 40 -2.20 10.77 -9.73
C GLU A 40 -2.28 9.24 -9.64
N ASN A 41 -3.47 8.70 -9.91
CA ASN A 41 -3.65 7.27 -10.14
C ASN A 41 -3.96 7.09 -11.61
N SER A 42 -3.15 6.31 -12.32
CA SER A 42 -3.29 6.05 -13.75
C SER A 42 -3.41 4.55 -14.00
N ALA A 43 -4.35 4.19 -14.87
CA ALA A 43 -4.47 2.85 -15.43
C ALA A 43 -4.34 2.97 -16.96
N ALA A 44 -3.19 2.55 -17.49
CA ALA A 44 -2.93 2.47 -18.92
C ALA A 44 -2.57 1.01 -19.28
N ALA A 45 -1.45 0.78 -19.99
CA ALA A 45 -0.93 -0.58 -20.20
C ALA A 45 -0.41 -1.22 -18.89
N GLU A 46 0.08 -0.39 -17.96
CA GLU A 46 0.43 -0.78 -16.60
C GLU A 46 -0.43 0.01 -15.59
N ILE A 47 -0.65 -0.59 -14.42
CA ILE A 47 -1.35 0.06 -13.30
C ILE A 47 -0.32 0.89 -12.55
N ASP A 48 -0.29 2.20 -12.81
CA ASP A 48 0.45 3.17 -12.01
C ASP A 48 -0.53 3.88 -11.05
N CYS A 49 -1.01 3.13 -10.07
CA CYS A 49 -2.01 3.58 -9.10
C CYS A 49 -1.42 3.46 -7.69
N PRO A 50 -0.77 4.51 -7.15
CA PRO A 50 -0.20 4.48 -5.82
C PRO A 50 -1.23 4.12 -4.74
N ALA A 51 -2.49 4.55 -4.88
CA ALA A 51 -3.55 4.17 -3.95
C ALA A 51 -3.79 2.64 -3.93
N ALA A 52 -3.77 1.99 -5.10
CA ALA A 52 -3.85 0.54 -5.20
C ALA A 52 -2.63 -0.13 -4.57
N HIS A 53 -1.41 0.30 -4.93
CA HIS A 53 -0.18 -0.25 -4.38
C HIS A 53 -0.14 -0.20 -2.85
N LEU A 54 -0.49 0.95 -2.26
CA LEU A 54 -0.54 1.13 -0.81
C LEU A 54 -1.59 0.21 -0.15
N SER A 55 -2.75 0.01 -0.79
CA SER A 55 -3.81 -0.87 -0.28
C SER A 55 -3.41 -2.35 -0.23
N HIS A 56 -2.39 -2.76 -0.97
CA HIS A 56 -1.87 -4.13 -1.00
C HIS A 56 -0.75 -4.41 0.00
N VAL A 57 -0.23 -3.39 0.70
CA VAL A 57 0.88 -3.56 1.67
C VAL A 57 0.47 -4.37 2.90
N CYS A 58 -0.64 -4.02 3.55
CA CYS A 58 -1.18 -4.77 4.69
C CYS A 58 -2.66 -4.46 4.92
N ALA A 59 -3.33 -5.23 5.79
CA ALA A 59 -4.74 -5.02 6.13
C ALA A 59 -5.05 -3.61 6.67
N GLY A 60 -4.19 -3.06 7.53
CA GLY A 60 -4.40 -1.71 8.07
C GLY A 60 -4.28 -0.60 7.02
N TRP A 61 -3.37 -0.76 6.04
CA TRP A 61 -3.23 0.20 4.94
C TRP A 61 -4.39 0.09 3.97
N ARG A 62 -4.91 -1.11 3.74
CA ARG A 62 -6.12 -1.34 2.97
C ARG A 62 -7.33 -0.66 3.58
N ASP A 63 -7.54 -0.84 4.89
CA ASP A 63 -8.64 -0.18 5.59
C ASP A 63 -8.51 1.34 5.53
N LEU A 64 -7.31 1.87 5.78
CA LEU A 64 -7.07 3.31 5.68
C LEU A 64 -7.32 3.84 4.26
N ALA A 65 -6.85 3.13 3.23
CA ALA A 65 -7.07 3.51 1.84
C ALA A 65 -8.56 3.49 1.48
N ARG A 66 -9.31 2.52 2.01
CA ARG A 66 -10.76 2.39 1.82
C ARG A 66 -11.55 3.46 2.56
N THR A 67 -11.15 3.84 3.77
CA THR A 67 -11.81 4.88 4.58
C THR A 67 -11.36 6.30 4.24
N THR A 68 -10.49 6.48 3.26
CA THR A 68 -10.00 7.80 2.81
C THR A 68 -10.39 8.04 1.34
N PRO A 69 -11.65 8.44 1.04
CA PRO A 69 -12.14 8.58 -0.33
C PRO A 69 -11.32 9.52 -1.22
N SER A 70 -10.68 10.53 -0.64
CA SER A 70 -9.84 11.48 -1.37
C SER A 70 -8.64 10.85 -2.06
N LEU A 71 -8.22 9.64 -1.68
CA LEU A 71 -7.13 8.92 -2.38
C LEU A 71 -7.57 8.40 -3.76
N TRP A 72 -8.87 8.31 -3.98
CA TRP A 72 -9.49 7.74 -5.19
C TRP A 72 -10.26 8.80 -6.00
N SER A 73 -10.16 10.08 -5.63
CA SER A 73 -10.95 11.14 -6.28
C SER A 73 -10.47 11.49 -7.69
N HIS A 74 -9.25 11.10 -8.04
CA HIS A 74 -8.67 11.30 -9.36
C HIS A 74 -8.07 9.99 -9.87
N ILE A 75 -8.70 9.42 -10.89
CA ILE A 75 -8.25 8.21 -11.57
C ILE A 75 -8.30 8.49 -13.07
N SER A 76 -7.13 8.45 -13.71
CA SER A 76 -7.00 8.54 -15.16
C SER A 76 -6.99 7.13 -15.73
N ILE A 77 -7.85 6.86 -16.71
CA ILE A 77 -7.90 5.56 -17.39
C ILE A 77 -7.64 5.81 -18.87
N ASN A 78 -6.51 5.32 -19.38
CA ASN A 78 -6.16 5.40 -20.79
C ASN A 78 -6.53 4.08 -21.49
N LEU A 79 -7.67 4.08 -22.15
CA LEU A 79 -8.21 2.92 -22.87
C LEU A 79 -7.62 2.70 -24.26
N TYR A 80 -6.77 3.63 -24.74
CA TYR A 80 -6.26 3.61 -26.12
C TYR A 80 -4.86 3.01 -26.25
N ASN A 81 -4.29 2.48 -25.17
CA ASN A 81 -2.97 1.83 -25.21
C ASN A 81 -3.11 0.34 -25.54
N THR A 82 -3.57 0.04 -26.75
CA THR A 82 -3.46 -1.30 -27.37
C THR A 82 -2.37 -1.24 -28.43
N HIS A 83 -1.19 -1.72 -28.08
CA HIS A 83 -0.17 -2.18 -29.03
C HIS A 83 0.12 -3.65 -28.74
#